data_AF-A0A4Y4BC91-F1
#
_entry.id   AF-A0A4Y4BC91-F1
#
_cell.length_a   1.000
_cell.length_b   1.000
_cell.length_c   1.000
_cell.angle_alpha   90.00
_cell.angle_beta   90.00
_cell.angle_gamma   90.00
#
_symmetry.space_group_name_H-M   'P 1'
#
loop_
_entity.id
_entity.type
_entity.pdbx_description
1 polymer ?
#
loop_
_entity_poly.entity_id
_entity_poly.type
_entity_poly.pdbx_seq_one_letter_code
_entity_poly.pdbx_strand_id
1 'polypeptide(L)'
;MTIAVEVRANIQIPDLDRDALEKVFFGMGDVLTDLEDEVPEVLDHAVSIDLGRKLVTIEVTARGASVDEADSMAKAAVLLAMRATGGAAATAEQLRQFAVGGSSIVEELAARDVDLVSHQLELA
;
A
#
# COMPACT_ATOMS: atom_id res chain seq x y z
N MET A 1 -16.57 -12.49 14.08
CA MET A 1 -16.83 -11.04 14.12
C MET A 1 -15.65 -10.40 13.42
N THR A 2 -15.89 -9.60 12.38
CA THR A 2 -14.83 -8.90 11.64
C THR A 2 -14.84 -7.44 12.06
N ILE A 3 -13.66 -6.85 12.23
CA ILE A 3 -13.45 -5.46 12.63
C ILE A 3 -12.85 -4.72 11.43
N ALA A 4 -13.34 -3.53 11.13
CA ALA A 4 -12.73 -2.64 10.14
C ALA A 4 -11.89 -1.58 10.86
N VAL A 5 -10.70 -1.32 10.34
CA VAL A 5 -9.76 -0.31 10.82
C VAL A 5 -9.32 0.52 9.62
N GLU A 6 -9.29 1.83 9.80
CA GLU A 6 -8.74 2.77 8.83
C GLU A 6 -7.34 3.16 9.27
N VAL A 7 -6.39 3.07 8.34
CA VAL A 7 -5.01 3.54 8.53
C VAL A 7 -4.75 4.67 7.55
N ARG A 8 -4.20 5.76 8.09
CA ARG A 8 -3.73 6.90 7.33
C ARG A 8 -2.21 6.99 7.37
N ALA A 9 -1.60 7.10 6.19
CA ALA A 9 -0.19 7.38 6.00
C ALA A 9 -0.01 8.73 5.29
N ASN A 10 0.87 9.57 5.84
CA ASN A 10 1.27 10.83 5.22
C ASN A 10 2.73 10.70 4.76
N ILE A 11 2.96 10.78 3.45
CA ILE A 11 4.26 10.56 2.82
C ILE A 11 4.73 11.88 2.21
N GLN A 12 5.78 12.46 2.77
CA GLN A 12 6.41 13.65 2.22
C GLN A 12 7.51 13.25 1.25
N ILE A 13 7.46 13.75 0.01
CA ILE A 13 8.44 13.43 -1.03
C ILE A 13 9.11 14.73 -1.50
N PRO A 14 10.10 15.25 -0.75
CA PRO A 14 10.64 16.59 -0.96
C PRO A 14 11.41 16.76 -2.28
N ASP A 15 11.98 15.66 -2.80
CA ASP A 15 12.93 15.68 -3.92
C ASP A 15 12.29 15.44 -5.29
N LEU A 16 10.97 15.22 -5.36
CA LEU A 16 10.27 15.10 -6.63
C LEU A 16 9.86 16.46 -7.20
N ASP A 17 9.92 16.58 -8.52
CA ASP A 17 9.23 17.63 -9.25
C ASP A 17 7.72 17.34 -9.32
N ARG A 18 6.97 18.30 -9.85
CA ARG A 18 5.50 18.21 -9.91
C ARG A 18 5.04 17.02 -10.75
N ASP A 19 5.62 16.85 -11.94
CA ASP A 19 5.19 15.82 -12.89
C ASP A 19 5.48 14.42 -12.35
N ALA A 20 6.61 14.25 -11.67
CA ALA A 20 6.95 13.00 -10.99
C ALA A 20 6.03 12.74 -9.79
N LEU A 21 5.67 13.77 -9.02
CA LEU A 21 4.76 13.61 -7.89
C LEU A 21 3.32 13.26 -8.34
N GLU A 22 2.86 13.85 -9.46
CA GLU A 22 1.59 13.50 -10.09
C GLU A 22 1.61 12.04 -10.58
N LYS A 23 2.70 11.57 -11.21
CA LYS A 23 2.86 10.15 -11.59
C LYS A 23 2.79 9.20 -10.39
N VAL A 24 3.45 9.55 -9.29
CA VAL A 24 3.38 8.76 -8.04
C VAL A 24 1.95 8.72 -7.50
N PHE A 25 1.26 9.86 -7.49
CA PHE A 25 -0.14 9.94 -7.07
C PHE A 25 -1.05 9.03 -7.90
N PHE A 26 -0.97 9.08 -9.23
CA PHE A 26 -1.78 8.23 -10.10
C PHE A 26 -1.41 6.75 -9.94
N GLY A 27 -0.11 6.41 -9.93
CA GLY A 27 0.33 5.03 -9.74
C GLY A 27 -0.09 4.44 -8.38
N MET A 28 -0.14 5.26 -7.32
CA MET A 28 -0.61 4.80 -6.00
C MET A 28 -2.10 4.51 -6.02
N GLY A 29 -2.89 5.35 -6.70
CA GLY A 29 -4.32 5.13 -6.88
C GLY A 29 -4.61 3.86 -7.66
N ASP A 30 -3.90 3.63 -8.77
CA ASP A 30 -4.06 2.43 -9.60
C ASP A 30 -3.78 1.15 -8.78
N VAL A 31 -2.64 1.11 -8.07
CA VAL A 31 -2.26 -0.06 -7.26
C VAL A 31 -3.25 -0.32 -6.12
N LEU A 32 -3.76 0.71 -5.47
CA LEU A 32 -4.74 0.54 -4.39
C LEU A 32 -6.12 0.14 -4.91
N THR A 33 -6.50 0.59 -6.11
CA THR A 33 -7.72 0.14 -6.79
C THR A 33 -7.63 -1.35 -7.12
N ASP A 34 -6.51 -1.80 -7.69
CA ASP A 34 -6.28 -3.22 -7.96
C ASP A 34 -6.35 -4.05 -6.66
N LEU A 35 -5.77 -3.54 -5.56
CA LEU A 35 -5.83 -4.20 -4.27
C LEU A 35 -7.25 -4.27 -3.69
N GLU A 36 -8.06 -3.23 -3.84
CA GLU A 36 -9.47 -3.23 -3.40
C GLU A 36 -10.31 -4.28 -4.16
N ASP A 37 -10.07 -4.42 -5.47
CA ASP A 37 -10.80 -5.39 -6.30
C ASP A 37 -10.42 -6.84 -5.99
N GLU A 38 -9.16 -7.08 -5.61
CA GLU A 38 -8.62 -8.44 -5.51
C GLU A 38 -8.41 -8.94 -4.08
N VAL A 39 -8.31 -8.04 -3.10
CA VAL A 39 -8.08 -8.37 -1.68
C VAL A 39 -9.32 -7.96 -0.89
N PRO A 40 -10.24 -8.91 -0.59
CA PRO A 40 -11.52 -8.61 0.06
C PRO A 40 -11.40 -7.94 1.43
N GLU A 41 -10.22 -7.98 2.04
CA GLU A 41 -9.91 -7.33 3.30
C GLU A 41 -9.59 -5.84 3.15
N VAL A 42 -9.19 -5.38 1.97
CA VAL A 42 -9.12 -3.95 1.64
C VAL A 42 -10.51 -3.52 1.20
N LEU A 43 -11.07 -2.52 1.88
CA LEU A 43 -12.48 -2.14 1.71
C LEU A 43 -12.66 -0.85 0.93
N ASP A 44 -11.74 0.08 1.10
CA ASP A 44 -11.76 1.41 0.50
C ASP A 44 -10.36 2.01 0.58
N HIS A 45 -10.09 2.96 -0.30
CA HIS A 45 -8.86 3.71 -0.30
C HIS A 45 -9.08 5.16 -0.77
N ALA A 46 -8.28 6.07 -0.25
CA ALA A 46 -8.20 7.42 -0.74
C ALA A 46 -6.74 7.86 -0.86
N VAL A 47 -6.39 8.42 -2.00
CA VAL A 47 -5.11 9.07 -2.22
C VAL A 47 -5.37 10.56 -2.43
N SER A 48 -4.57 11.40 -1.79
CA SER A 48 -4.58 12.84 -2.03
C SER A 48 -3.17 13.40 -2.09
N ILE A 49 -3.00 14.50 -2.81
CA ILE A 49 -1.70 15.13 -3.05
C ILE A 49 -1.78 16.62 -2.75
N ASP A 50 -0.82 17.12 -1.99
CA ASP A 50 -0.54 18.54 -1.78
C ASP A 50 0.75 18.89 -2.51
N LEU A 51 0.62 19.52 -3.68
CA LEU A 51 1.74 19.94 -4.52
C LEU A 51 2.60 21.03 -3.88
N GLY A 52 2.02 21.88 -3.03
CA GLY A 52 2.75 22.96 -2.37
C GLY A 52 3.67 22.43 -1.27
N ARG A 53 3.20 21.43 -0.53
CA ARG A 53 3.96 20.75 0.54
C ARG A 53 4.73 19.53 0.05
N LYS A 54 4.55 19.14 -1.21
CA LYS A 54 5.05 17.90 -1.81
C LYS A 54 4.72 16.68 -0.94
N LEU A 55 3.45 16.57 -0.57
CA LEU A 55 2.94 15.56 0.35
C LEU A 55 1.90 14.71 -0.37
N VAL A 56 2.05 13.39 -0.32
CA VAL A 56 1.02 12.44 -0.71
C VAL A 56 0.44 11.84 0.57
N THR A 57 -0.88 11.87 0.71
CA THR A 57 -1.60 11.23 1.81
C THR A 57 -2.33 10.02 1.25
N ILE A 58 -2.16 8.89 1.89
CA ILE A 58 -2.84 7.63 1.57
C ILE A 58 -3.68 7.24 2.79
N GLU A 59 -4.94 6.94 2.56
CA GLU A 59 -5.87 6.40 3.54
C GLU A 59 -6.34 5.04 3.01
N VAL A 60 -6.22 4.01 3.82
CA VAL A 60 -6.68 2.65 3.48
C VAL A 60 -7.57 2.16 4.61
N THR A 61 -8.77 1.74 4.27
CA THR A 61 -9.65 1.01 5.18
C THR A 61 -9.50 -0.47 4.92
N ALA A 62 -9.16 -1.24 5.95
CA ALA A 62 -9.11 -2.69 5.86
C ALA A 62 -9.91 -3.36 6.98
N ARG A 63 -10.27 -4.62 6.78
CA ARG A 63 -10.92 -5.47 7.79
C ARG A 63 -10.07 -6.67 8.18
N GLY A 64 -10.25 -7.14 9.40
CA GLY A 64 -9.58 -8.31 9.95
C GLY A 64 -10.41 -8.97 11.06
N ALA A 65 -9.97 -10.12 11.55
CA ALA A 65 -10.59 -10.78 12.70
C ALA A 65 -10.27 -10.09 14.03
N SER A 66 -9.23 -9.25 14.05
CA SER A 66 -8.84 -8.37 15.16
C SER A 66 -8.48 -6.97 14.66
N VAL A 67 -8.37 -6.02 15.60
CA VAL A 67 -7.87 -4.66 15.30
C VAL A 67 -6.46 -4.72 14.74
N ASP A 68 -5.59 -5.53 15.35
CA ASP A 68 -4.19 -5.67 14.93
C ASP A 68 -4.09 -6.22 13.50
N GLU A 69 -4.92 -7.20 13.14
CA GLU A 69 -4.93 -7.78 11.79
C GLU A 69 -5.40 -6.76 10.73
N ALA A 70 -6.47 -6.01 11.03
CA ALA A 70 -6.97 -4.98 10.13
C ALA A 70 -5.98 -3.82 9.95
N ASP A 71 -5.33 -3.38 11.05
CA ASP A 71 -4.27 -2.36 11.02
C ASP A 71 -3.05 -2.82 10.19
N SER A 72 -2.62 -4.06 10.39
CA SER A 72 -1.55 -4.68 9.62
C SER A 72 -1.87 -4.79 8.12
N MET A 73 -3.11 -5.14 7.78
CA MET A 73 -3.58 -5.22 6.40
C MET A 73 -3.50 -3.87 5.71
N ALA A 74 -4.06 -2.84 6.34
CA ALA A 74 -4.04 -1.48 5.79
C ALA A 74 -2.61 -0.94 5.64
N LYS A 75 -1.73 -1.22 6.61
CA LYS A 75 -0.29 -0.89 6.52
C LYS A 75 0.41 -1.63 5.37
N ALA A 76 0.12 -2.91 5.17
CA ALA A 76 0.69 -3.68 4.08
C ALA A 76 0.29 -3.11 2.71
N ALA A 77 -0.99 -2.75 2.53
CA ALA A 77 -1.48 -2.12 1.31
C ALA A 77 -0.78 -0.79 1.01
N VAL A 78 -0.62 0.08 2.01
CA VAL A 78 0.13 1.35 1.88
C VAL A 78 1.57 1.10 1.42
N LEU A 79 2.27 0.14 2.02
CA LEU A 79 3.67 -0.14 1.70
C LEU A 79 3.85 -0.72 0.30
N LEU A 80 2.91 -1.56 -0.14
CA LEU A 80 2.89 -2.07 -1.52
C LEU A 80 2.69 -0.94 -2.52
N ALA A 81 1.72 -0.05 -2.28
CA ALA A 81 1.48 1.11 -3.14
C ALA A 81 2.72 2.03 -3.21
N MET A 82 3.39 2.25 -2.08
CA MET A 82 4.66 3.01 -2.04
C MET A 82 5.76 2.35 -2.86
N ARG A 83 5.90 1.03 -2.78
CA ARG A 83 6.96 0.31 -3.48
C ARG A 83 6.71 0.24 -4.99
N ALA A 84 5.49 -0.09 -5.39
CA ALA A 84 5.09 -0.17 -6.79
C ALA A 84 5.28 1.16 -7.54
N THR A 85 5.20 2.28 -6.81
CA THR A 85 5.41 3.63 -7.35
C THR A 85 6.84 4.15 -7.22
N GLY A 86 7.81 3.28 -6.93
CA GLY A 86 9.23 3.61 -6.92
C GLY A 86 9.77 4.20 -5.61
N GLY A 87 8.99 4.13 -4.52
CA GLY A 87 9.48 4.38 -3.17
C GLY A 87 10.48 3.31 -2.72
N ALA A 88 11.42 3.69 -1.85
CA ALA A 88 12.35 2.73 -1.24
C ALA A 88 11.54 1.62 -0.53
N ALA A 89 11.75 0.37 -0.95
CA ALA A 89 10.91 -0.77 -0.58
C ALA A 89 10.80 -0.95 0.95
N ALA A 90 9.59 -1.27 1.43
CA ALA A 90 9.47 -2.14 2.58
C ALA A 90 10.04 -3.51 2.19
N THR A 91 11.00 -4.03 2.95
CA THR A 91 11.53 -5.37 2.71
C THR A 91 10.42 -6.40 2.91
N ALA A 92 10.52 -7.56 2.26
CA ALA A 92 9.62 -8.69 2.52
C ALA A 92 9.62 -9.11 4.01
N GLU A 93 10.65 -8.75 4.77
CA GLU A 93 10.72 -8.90 6.23
C GLU A 93 9.89 -7.85 6.96
N GLN A 94 9.86 -6.60 6.50
CA GLN A 94 8.98 -5.56 7.05
C GLN A 94 7.50 -5.87 6.75
N LEU A 95 7.17 -6.31 5.55
CA LEU A 95 5.81 -6.81 5.23
C LEU A 95 5.42 -8.00 6.11
N ARG A 96 6.35 -8.94 6.36
CA ARG A 96 6.16 -10.05 7.31
C ARG A 96 6.07 -9.60 8.77
N GLN A 97 6.70 -8.50 9.17
CA GLN A 97 6.55 -7.90 10.50
C GLN A 97 5.20 -7.20 10.67
N PHE A 98 4.54 -6.76 9.60
CA PHE A 98 3.14 -6.39 9.67
C PHE A 98 2.23 -7.63 9.74
N ALA A 99 2.65 -8.79 9.25
CA ALA A 99 1.91 -10.06 9.39
C ALA A 99 1.83 -10.61 10.84
N VAL A 100 2.15 -9.83 11.89
CA VAL A 100 2.00 -10.24 13.30
C VAL A 100 0.52 -10.53 13.57
N GLY A 101 0.17 -11.80 13.45
CA GLY A 101 -1.21 -12.27 13.45
C GLY A 101 -1.43 -13.57 12.67
N GLY A 102 -0.44 -14.06 11.90
CA GLY A 102 -0.55 -15.35 11.20
C GLY A 102 -1.66 -15.38 10.16
N SER A 103 -2.02 -14.22 9.61
CA SER A 103 -3.03 -14.11 8.56
C SER A 103 -2.39 -14.46 7.22
N SER A 104 -2.86 -15.53 6.58
CA SER A 104 -2.40 -16.00 5.26
C SER A 104 -2.46 -14.91 4.18
N ILE A 105 -3.27 -13.87 4.39
CA ILE A 105 -3.50 -12.79 3.44
C ILE A 105 -2.31 -11.82 3.37
N VAL A 106 -1.59 -11.60 4.48
CA VAL A 106 -0.36 -10.78 4.43
C VAL A 106 0.79 -11.54 3.74
N GLU A 107 0.80 -12.88 3.85
CA GLU A 107 1.70 -13.73 3.08
C GLU A 107 1.33 -13.74 1.59
N GLU A 108 0.05 -13.76 1.23
CA GLU A 108 -0.42 -13.57 -0.15
C GLU A 108 -0.02 -12.21 -0.70
N LEU A 109 -0.24 -11.11 0.04
CA LEU A 109 0.21 -9.77 -0.33
C LEU A 109 1.73 -9.68 -0.52
N ALA A 110 2.50 -10.31 0.36
CA ALA A 110 3.96 -10.38 0.24
C ALA A 110 4.42 -11.29 -0.91
N ALA A 111 3.64 -12.30 -1.30
CA ALA A 111 3.91 -13.11 -2.49
C ALA A 111 3.59 -12.34 -3.77
N ARG A 112 2.52 -11.54 -3.79
CA ARG A 112 2.14 -10.68 -4.92
C ARG A 112 3.14 -9.57 -5.19
N ASP A 113 3.80 -9.07 -4.14
CA ASP A 113 4.97 -8.21 -4.28
C ASP A 113 6.07 -8.85 -5.14
N VAL A 114 6.31 -10.15 -4.99
CA VAL A 114 7.30 -10.88 -5.80
C VAL A 114 6.84 -10.96 -7.26
N ASP A 115 5.55 -11.14 -7.52
CA ASP A 115 5.00 -11.20 -8.88
C ASP A 115 4.96 -9.82 -9.58
N LEU A 116 4.59 -8.74 -8.86
CA LEU A 116 4.60 -7.37 -9.40
C LEU A 116 6.03 -6.92 -9.76
N VAL A 117 7.04 -7.29 -8.97
CA VAL A 117 8.45 -7.04 -9.29
C VAL A 117 8.91 -7.88 -10.47
N SER A 118 8.47 -9.13 -10.55
CA SER A 118 8.81 -10.03 -11.67
C SER A 118 8.27 -9.49 -12.99
N HIS A 119 7.04 -8.96 -13.00
CA HIS A 119 6.44 -8.35 -14.17
C HIS A 119 7.07 -7.00 -14.59
N GLN A 120 7.56 -6.20 -13.64
CA GLN A 120 8.25 -4.94 -13.99
C GLN A 120 9.68 -5.15 -14.51
N LEU A 121 10.36 -6.24 -14.12
CA LEU A 121 11.69 -6.59 -14.66
C LEU A 121 11.65 -7.14 -16.09
N GLU A 122 10.49 -7.58 -16.60
CA GLU A 122 10.33 -8.05 -17.99
C GLU A 122 10.00 -6.92 -18.98
N LEU A 123 9.73 -5.70 -18.49
CA LEU A 123 9.33 -4.54 -19.30
C LEU A 123 10.39 -3.41 -19.35
N ALA A 124 11.59 -3.63 -18.80
CA ALA A 124 12.72 -2.69 -18.81
C ALA A 124 13.90 -3.21 -19.67
#